data_AF-A0A847XWI1-F1
#
_entry.id   AF-A0A847XWI1-F1
#
_cell.length_a   1.000
_cell.length_b   1.000
_cell.length_c   1.000
_cell.angle_alpha   90.00
_cell.angle_beta   90.00
_cell.angle_gamma   90.00
#
_symmetry.space_group_name_H-M   'P 1'
#
loop_
_entity.id
_entity.type
_entity.pdbx_description
1 polymer ?
#
loop_
_entity_poly.entity_id
_entity_poly.type
_entity_poly.pdbx_seq_one_letter_code
_entity_poly.pdbx_strand_id
1 'polypeptide(L)'
;MIHRVQDTRLAEVVSLRVLILPELGAPGITAHEVKKATGFRVEYGPVRETGLSEYIQTRQATSEMRTVKFPLRDRAVLIPVEVVGTLLPMLGAGLVAWLLGGWGLAFAAVCSILAGTLLFPLLLPWLPFREFRLKRFVLGGLVILPFIIQKA
;
A
#
# COMPACT_ATOMS: atom_id res chain seq x y z
N MET A 1 15.30 8.54 9.71
CA MET A 1 15.75 9.64 8.83
C MET A 1 16.80 10.52 9.50
N ILE A 2 16.52 11.15 10.66
CA ILE A 2 17.46 12.03 11.38
C ILE A 2 18.84 11.36 11.58
N HIS A 3 18.86 10.13 12.10
CA HIS A 3 20.09 9.35 12.27
C HIS A 3 20.89 9.24 10.96
N ARG A 4 20.24 8.92 9.83
CA ARG A 4 20.94 8.82 8.53
C ARG A 4 21.60 10.13 8.10
N VAL A 5 20.98 11.28 8.38
CA VAL A 5 21.55 12.60 8.02
C VAL A 5 22.79 12.90 8.89
N GLN A 6 22.76 12.50 10.15
CA GLN A 6 23.87 12.67 11.09
C GLN A 6 25.03 11.71 10.78
N ASP A 7 24.72 10.42 10.56
CA ASP A 7 25.71 9.38 10.25
C ASP A 7 26.47 9.67 8.95
N THR A 8 25.77 10.22 7.95
CA THR A 8 26.37 10.60 6.65
C THR A 8 27.12 11.92 6.69
N ARG A 9 27.11 12.64 7.82
CA ARG A 9 27.70 13.98 7.99
C ARG A 9 27.31 14.93 6.86
N LEU A 10 26.06 14.84 6.41
CA LEU A 10 25.60 15.54 5.21
C LEU A 10 25.80 17.07 5.33
N ALA A 11 25.70 17.60 6.56
CA ALA A 11 25.93 19.01 6.87
C ALA A 11 27.35 19.52 6.57
N GLU A 12 28.34 18.64 6.44
CA GLU A 12 29.73 18.98 6.13
C GLU A 12 30.00 19.05 4.61
N VAL A 13 29.15 18.41 3.80
CA VAL A 13 29.36 18.25 2.35
C VAL A 13 28.51 19.23 1.53
N VAL A 14 27.36 19.66 2.05
CA VAL A 14 26.44 20.54 1.32
C VAL A 14 26.28 21.90 1.99
N SER A 15 26.30 22.96 1.18
CA SER A 15 26.03 24.33 1.63
C SER A 15 24.54 24.60 1.83
N LEU A 16 23.69 23.99 0.99
CA LEU A 16 22.23 24.10 1.09
C LEU A 16 21.65 23.04 2.03
N ARG A 17 21.03 23.49 3.12
CA ARG A 17 20.39 22.61 4.11
C ARG A 17 18.94 22.31 3.74
N VAL A 18 18.73 21.69 2.58
CA VAL A 18 17.40 21.25 2.11
C VAL A 18 17.43 19.75 1.81
N LEU A 19 16.48 19.01 2.38
CA LEU A 19 16.26 17.59 2.13
C LEU A 19 15.02 17.43 1.25
N ILE A 20 15.21 16.98 0.03
CA ILE A 20 14.11 16.65 -0.89
C ILE A 20 13.67 15.22 -0.61
N LEU A 21 12.40 15.04 -0.28
CA LEU A 21 11.80 13.74 0.04
C LEU A 21 10.68 13.42 -0.97
N PRO A 22 10.42 12.13 -1.25
CA PRO A 22 9.27 11.76 -2.05
C PRO A 22 7.97 12.17 -1.33
N GLU A 23 6.99 12.66 -2.09
CA GLU A 23 5.70 13.11 -1.55
C GLU A 23 4.95 12.00 -0.79
N LEU A 24 5.07 10.75 -1.24
CA LEU A 24 4.49 9.59 -0.55
C LEU A 24 5.13 9.30 0.82
N GLY A 25 6.29 9.88 1.12
CA GLY A 25 6.94 9.82 2.43
C GLY A 25 6.41 10.84 3.43
N ALA A 26 5.62 11.83 2.99
CA ALA A 26 5.13 12.91 3.85
C ALA A 26 4.36 12.45 5.10
N PRO A 27 3.49 11.42 5.05
CA PRO A 27 2.74 10.98 6.24
C PRO A 27 3.63 10.38 7.35
N GLY A 28 4.82 9.89 7.00
CA GLY A 28 5.73 9.23 7.95
C GLY A 28 6.80 10.15 8.53
N ILE A 29 6.84 11.44 8.14
CA ILE A 29 7.97 12.32 8.42
C ILE A 29 7.48 13.66 8.98
N THR A 30 7.82 13.93 10.24
CA THR A 30 7.56 15.21 10.88
C THR A 30 8.62 16.23 10.45
N ALA A 31 8.35 17.00 9.40
CA ALA A 31 9.29 17.98 8.82
C ALA A 31 9.85 18.98 9.85
N HIS A 32 9.04 19.39 10.83
CA HIS A 32 9.47 20.32 11.88
C HIS A 32 10.52 19.69 12.81
N GLU A 33 10.33 18.43 13.21
CA GLU A 33 11.30 17.71 14.05
C GLU A 33 12.61 17.47 13.32
N VAL A 34 12.55 17.11 12.03
CA VAL A 34 13.74 16.98 11.19
C VAL A 34 14.52 18.29 11.16
N LYS A 35 13.85 19.43 10.95
CA LYS A 35 14.49 20.74 10.94
C LYS A 35 15.11 21.09 12.30
N LYS A 36 14.42 20.81 13.40
CA LYS A 36 14.92 21.08 14.76
C LYS A 36 16.16 20.24 15.08
N ALA A 37 16.16 18.96 14.69
CA ALA A 37 17.22 18.03 15.03
C ALA A 37 18.45 18.11 14.10
N THR A 38 18.24 18.43 12.81
CA THR A 38 19.32 18.37 11.80
C THR A 38 19.66 19.74 11.19
N GLY A 39 18.80 20.75 11.38
CA GLY A 39 18.92 22.04 10.70
C GLY A 39 18.49 22.02 9.22
N PHE A 40 18.13 20.86 8.67
CA PHE A 40 17.68 20.74 7.29
C PHE A 40 16.19 21.04 7.14
N ARG A 41 15.84 21.87 6.16
CA ARG A 41 14.45 22.07 5.73
C ARG A 41 14.02 20.89 4.87
N VAL A 42 12.87 20.30 5.17
CA VAL A 42 12.28 19.25 4.34
C VAL A 42 11.43 19.88 3.25
N GLU A 43 11.64 19.46 2.00
CA GLU A 43 10.81 19.78 0.85
C GLU A 43 10.32 18.47 0.21
N TYR A 44 9.07 18.47 -0.26
CA TYR A 44 8.50 17.30 -0.94
C TYR A 44 8.62 17.48 -2.44
N GLY A 45 9.38 16.56 -3.04
CA GLY A 45 9.57 16.45 -4.48
C GLY A 45 8.52 15.56 -5.14
N PRO A 46 8.75 15.16 -6.40
CA PRO A 46 7.79 14.36 -7.17
C PRO A 46 7.60 12.96 -6.59
N VAL A 47 6.47 12.34 -6.93
CA VAL A 47 6.17 10.93 -6.62
C VAL A 47 7.15 9.98 -7.31
N ARG A 48 7.56 10.31 -8.55
CA ARG A 48 8.44 9.48 -9.39
C ARG A 48 9.76 10.17 -9.66
N GLU A 49 10.83 9.39 -9.71
CA GLU A 49 12.19 9.83 -10.03
C GLU A 49 12.30 10.55 -11.38
N THR A 50 11.45 10.19 -12.36
CA THR A 50 11.43 10.83 -13.68
C THR A 50 11.15 12.33 -13.63
N GLY A 51 10.40 12.79 -12.62
CA GLY A 51 10.12 14.23 -12.43
C GLY A 51 11.21 14.98 -11.67
N LEU A 52 12.24 14.29 -11.16
CA LEU A 52 13.20 14.89 -10.23
C LEU A 52 14.10 15.93 -10.91
N SER A 53 14.55 15.67 -12.14
CA SER A 53 15.43 16.60 -12.88
C SER A 53 14.72 17.94 -13.13
N GLU A 54 13.49 17.89 -13.60
CA GLU A 54 12.66 19.08 -13.83
C GLU A 54 12.34 19.80 -12.50
N TYR A 55 12.00 19.04 -11.45
CA TYR A 55 11.76 19.61 -10.12
C TYR A 55 12.99 20.33 -9.54
N ILE A 56 14.22 19.83 -9.76
CA ILE A 56 15.43 20.51 -9.28
C ILE A 56 15.64 21.85 -9.98
N GLN A 57 15.29 21.95 -11.27
CA GLN A 57 15.42 23.18 -12.05
C GLN A 57 14.36 24.22 -11.69
N THR A 58 13.10 23.79 -11.54
CA THR A 58 11.96 24.71 -11.32
C THR A 58 11.64 24.92 -9.84
N ARG A 59 12.03 23.98 -8.98
CA ARG A 59 11.64 23.87 -7.56
C ARG A 59 10.11 23.87 -7.36
N GLN A 60 9.36 23.52 -8.40
CA GLN A 60 7.90 23.46 -8.39
C GLN A 60 7.42 22.08 -8.83
N ALA A 61 6.71 21.38 -7.94
CA ALA A 61 6.06 20.12 -8.27
C ALA A 61 4.74 20.39 -8.99
N THR A 62 4.67 20.03 -10.28
CA THR A 62 3.46 20.12 -11.10
C THR A 62 2.41 19.10 -10.65
N SER A 63 1.14 19.29 -11.02
CA SER A 63 0.06 18.36 -10.67
C SER A 63 0.31 16.94 -11.19
N GLU A 64 0.98 16.78 -12.34
CA GLU A 64 1.33 15.45 -12.85
C GLU A 64 2.39 14.77 -11.98
N MET A 65 3.39 15.52 -11.51
CA MET A 65 4.43 15.00 -10.60
C MET A 65 3.89 14.53 -9.25
N ARG A 66 2.76 15.12 -8.80
CA ARG A 66 2.07 14.76 -7.55
C ARG A 66 1.09 13.59 -7.71
N THR A 67 0.80 13.19 -8.96
CA THR A 67 -0.23 12.19 -9.23
C THR A 67 0.36 10.78 -9.32
N VAL A 68 -0.12 9.87 -8.46
CA VAL A 68 0.22 8.45 -8.52
C VAL A 68 -0.66 7.76 -9.58
N LYS A 69 -0.06 7.28 -10.69
CA LYS A 69 -0.81 6.60 -11.77
C LYS A 69 -1.28 5.18 -11.39
N PHE A 70 -0.62 4.53 -10.43
CA PHE A 70 -0.95 3.23 -9.84
C PHE A 70 -1.54 2.18 -10.83
N PRO A 71 -0.83 1.81 -11.92
CA PRO A 71 -1.28 0.84 -12.91
C PRO A 71 -1.45 -0.58 -12.34
N LEU A 72 -2.09 -1.48 -13.09
CA LEU A 72 -2.32 -2.88 -12.67
C LEU A 72 -1.04 -3.61 -12.24
N ARG A 73 0.10 -3.33 -12.90
CA ARG A 73 1.41 -3.90 -12.54
C ARG A 73 1.83 -3.48 -11.13
N ASP A 74 1.73 -2.20 -10.80
CA ASP A 74 2.09 -1.67 -9.49
C ASP A 74 1.13 -2.23 -8.42
N ARG A 75 -0.14 -2.46 -8.78
CA ARG A 75 -1.13 -3.10 -7.88
C ARG A 75 -0.83 -4.57 -7.60
N ALA A 76 -0.34 -5.31 -8.60
CA ALA A 76 0.02 -6.72 -8.40
C ALA A 76 1.16 -6.90 -7.39
N VAL A 77 2.00 -5.88 -7.18
CA VAL A 77 3.04 -5.88 -6.13
C VAL A 77 2.45 -5.89 -4.72
N LEU A 78 1.18 -5.51 -4.53
CA LEU A 78 0.52 -5.63 -3.23
C LEU A 78 0.12 -7.06 -2.90
N ILE A 79 -0.06 -7.94 -3.90
CA ILE A 79 -0.53 -9.31 -3.69
C ILE A 79 0.32 -10.07 -2.66
N PRO A 80 1.67 -10.13 -2.77
CA PRO A 80 2.47 -10.84 -1.79
C PRO A 80 2.34 -10.28 -0.37
N VAL A 81 2.24 -8.95 -0.25
CA VAL A 81 2.09 -8.27 1.04
C VAL A 81 0.74 -8.62 1.67
N GLU A 82 -0.33 -8.60 0.88
CA GLU A 82 -1.65 -8.98 1.36
C GLU A 82 -1.70 -10.47 1.72
N VAL A 83 -1.10 -11.37 0.94
CA VAL A 83 -1.03 -12.82 1.24
C VAL A 83 -0.33 -13.08 2.57
N VAL A 84 0.79 -12.39 2.85
CA VAL A 84 1.49 -12.55 4.14
C VAL A 84 0.63 -12.00 5.28
N GLY A 85 -0.02 -10.86 5.09
CA GLY A 85 -0.93 -10.27 6.08
C GLY A 85 -2.20 -11.09 6.33
N THR A 86 -2.67 -11.85 5.34
CA THR A 86 -3.89 -12.66 5.44
C THR A 86 -3.61 -14.11 5.86
N LEU A 87 -2.37 -14.57 5.87
CA LEU A 87 -2.04 -15.96 6.18
C LEU A 87 -2.56 -16.42 7.55
N LEU A 88 -2.29 -15.65 8.61
CA LEU A 88 -2.73 -15.99 9.97
C LEU A 88 -4.27 -15.97 10.14
N PRO A 89 -4.99 -14.91 9.72
CA PRO A 89 -6.45 -14.92 9.78
C PRO A 89 -7.07 -15.97 8.85
N MET A 90 -6.42 -16.32 7.74
CA MET A 90 -6.88 -17.38 6.84
C MET A 90 -6.81 -18.76 7.50
N LEU A 91 -5.71 -19.06 8.22
CA LEU A 91 -5.60 -20.31 8.98
C LEU A 91 -6.65 -20.37 10.11
N GLY A 92 -6.85 -19.27 10.83
CA GLY A 92 -7.89 -19.18 11.87
C GLY A 92 -9.30 -19.39 11.30
N ALA A 93 -9.64 -18.70 10.22
CA ALA A 93 -10.93 -18.85 9.55
C ALA A 93 -11.13 -20.26 8.98
N GLY A 94 -10.08 -20.86 8.41
CA GLY A 94 -10.09 -22.24 7.91
C GLY A 94 -10.34 -23.26 9.02
N LEU A 95 -9.70 -23.10 10.18
CA LEU A 95 -9.91 -23.97 11.34
C LEU A 95 -11.33 -23.86 11.89
N VAL A 96 -11.84 -22.64 12.05
CA VAL A 96 -13.23 -22.42 12.50
C VAL A 96 -14.22 -23.03 11.51
N ALA A 97 -14.01 -22.82 10.20
CA ALA A 97 -14.85 -23.40 9.17
C ALA A 97 -14.79 -24.94 9.16
N TRP A 98 -13.60 -25.51 9.38
CA TRP A 98 -13.42 -26.95 9.50
C TRP A 98 -14.21 -27.54 10.67
N LEU A 99 -14.16 -26.89 11.83
CA LEU A 99 -14.92 -27.29 13.02
C LEU A 99 -16.44 -27.25 12.80
N LEU A 100 -16.93 -26.31 11.99
CA LEU A 100 -18.37 -26.11 11.76
C LEU A 100 -18.95 -27.00 10.65
N GLY A 101 -18.17 -27.31 9.62
CA GLY A 101 -18.71 -27.93 8.39
C GLY A 101 -17.75 -28.84 7.64
N GLY A 102 -16.66 -29.26 8.30
CA GLY A 102 -15.65 -30.16 7.78
C GLY A 102 -14.78 -29.55 6.67
N TRP A 103 -14.02 -30.41 5.99
CA TRP A 103 -13.06 -30.03 4.96
C TRP A 103 -13.64 -29.20 3.82
N GLY A 104 -14.88 -29.46 3.41
CA GLY A 104 -15.53 -28.69 2.34
C GLY A 104 -15.75 -27.21 2.70
N LEU A 105 -16.16 -26.92 3.94
CA LEU A 105 -16.36 -25.54 4.39
C LEU A 105 -15.00 -24.83 4.59
N ALA A 106 -14.01 -25.54 5.13
CA ALA A 106 -12.66 -25.04 5.29
C ALA A 106 -12.02 -24.65 3.94
N PHE A 107 -12.17 -25.50 2.92
CA PHE A 107 -11.65 -25.23 1.59
C PHE A 107 -12.34 -24.02 0.95
N ALA A 108 -13.67 -23.91 1.06
CA ALA A 108 -14.41 -22.75 0.58
C ALA A 108 -13.96 -21.44 1.26
N ALA A 109 -13.70 -21.47 2.57
CA ALA A 109 -13.22 -20.32 3.32
C ALA A 109 -11.82 -19.86 2.84
N VAL A 110 -10.88 -20.81 2.71
CA VAL A 110 -9.52 -20.51 2.23
C VAL A 110 -9.55 -19.97 0.79
N CYS A 111 -10.30 -20.62 -0.11
CA CYS A 111 -10.45 -20.18 -1.50
C CYS A 111 -11.07 -18.78 -1.61
N SER A 112 -12.07 -18.46 -0.79
CA SER A 112 -12.65 -17.12 -0.75
C SER A 112 -11.65 -16.05 -0.29
N ILE A 113 -10.87 -16.35 0.75
CA ILE A 113 -9.86 -15.42 1.26
C ILE A 113 -8.75 -15.20 0.22
N LEU A 114 -8.26 -16.28 -0.41
CA LEU A 114 -7.27 -16.18 -1.48
C LEU A 114 -7.79 -15.42 -2.69
N ALA A 115 -9.01 -15.69 -3.14
CA ALA A 115 -9.64 -14.97 -4.22
C ALA A 115 -9.78 -13.48 -3.87
N GLY A 116 -10.22 -13.16 -2.66
CA GLY A 116 -10.25 -11.78 -2.16
C GLY A 116 -8.87 -11.13 -2.22
N THR A 117 -7.84 -11.80 -1.70
CA THR A 117 -6.46 -11.28 -1.64
C THR A 117 -5.82 -11.09 -3.02
N LEU A 118 -6.10 -11.98 -3.98
CA LEU A 118 -5.51 -11.95 -5.32
C LEU A 118 -6.27 -11.02 -6.26
N LEU A 119 -7.59 -11.07 -6.23
CA LEU A 119 -8.45 -10.34 -7.14
C LEU A 119 -8.68 -8.90 -6.68
N PHE A 120 -8.65 -8.62 -5.39
CA PHE A 120 -8.96 -7.29 -4.87
C PHE A 120 -8.03 -6.19 -5.38
N PRO A 121 -6.68 -6.33 -5.36
CA PRO A 121 -5.78 -5.31 -5.89
C PRO A 121 -6.03 -5.04 -7.38
N LEU A 122 -6.45 -6.08 -8.14
CA LEU A 122 -6.69 -6.00 -9.57
C LEU A 122 -8.06 -5.39 -9.89
N LEU A 123 -9.10 -5.72 -9.14
CA LEU A 123 -10.47 -5.26 -9.35
C LEU A 123 -10.79 -3.91 -8.72
N LEU A 124 -9.93 -3.38 -7.85
CA LEU A 124 -10.09 -2.09 -7.21
C LEU A 124 -10.53 -0.93 -8.15
N PRO A 125 -9.94 -0.74 -9.36
CA PRO A 125 -10.31 0.35 -10.26
C PRO A 125 -11.71 0.21 -10.87
N TRP A 126 -12.23 -1.01 -11.00
CA TRP A 126 -13.54 -1.25 -11.62
C TRP A 126 -14.68 -1.36 -10.61
N LEU A 127 -14.36 -1.45 -9.31
CA LEU A 127 -15.35 -1.50 -8.25
C LEU A 127 -15.91 -0.10 -7.94
N PRO A 128 -17.23 0.14 -8.14
CA PRO A 128 -17.84 1.47 -8.09
C PRO A 128 -17.98 2.06 -6.68
N PHE A 129 -17.63 1.29 -5.64
CA PHE A 129 -17.79 1.71 -4.25
C PHE A 129 -16.68 2.68 -3.83
N ARG A 130 -16.99 3.65 -2.95
CA ARG A 130 -15.98 4.56 -2.40
C ARG A 130 -15.16 3.91 -1.27
N GLU A 131 -15.78 3.00 -0.53
CA GLU A 131 -15.18 2.39 0.65
C GLU A 131 -14.47 1.07 0.32
N PHE A 132 -13.20 0.96 0.73
CA PHE A 132 -12.41 -0.28 0.59
C PHE A 132 -13.02 -1.48 1.32
N ARG A 133 -13.73 -1.24 2.45
CA ARG A 133 -14.37 -2.32 3.23
C ARG A 133 -15.49 -3.00 2.43
N LEU A 134 -16.38 -2.20 1.86
CA LEU A 134 -17.52 -2.69 1.08
C LEU A 134 -17.07 -3.46 -0.16
N LYS A 135 -16.04 -2.96 -0.85
CA LYS A 135 -15.43 -3.63 -2.01
C LYS A 135 -14.98 -5.06 -1.69
N ARG A 136 -14.27 -5.23 -0.57
CA ARG A 136 -13.80 -6.57 -0.13
C ARG A 136 -14.94 -7.49 0.28
N PHE A 137 -15.94 -6.95 0.97
CA PHE A 137 -17.10 -7.73 1.41
C PHE A 137 -17.89 -8.28 0.22
N VAL A 138 -18.21 -7.44 -0.77
CA VAL A 138 -18.95 -7.86 -1.98
C VAL A 138 -18.15 -8.89 -2.78
N LEU A 139 -16.84 -8.68 -2.94
CA LEU A 139 -15.98 -9.60 -3.68
C LEU A 139 -15.88 -10.97 -2.98
N GLY A 140 -15.67 -10.98 -1.66
CA GLY A 140 -15.64 -12.21 -0.87
C GLY A 140 -16.97 -12.96 -0.89
N GLY A 141 -18.08 -12.23 -0.77
CA GLY A 141 -19.44 -12.78 -0.88
C GLY A 141 -19.69 -13.46 -2.23
N LEU A 142 -19.37 -12.78 -3.34
CA LEU A 142 -19.51 -13.33 -4.69
C LEU A 142 -18.73 -14.65 -4.87
N VAL A 143 -17.53 -14.76 -4.28
CA VAL A 143 -16.72 -15.99 -4.38
C VAL A 143 -17.30 -17.14 -3.56
N ILE A 144 -17.97 -16.85 -2.44
CA ILE A 144 -18.54 -17.89 -1.55
C ILE A 144 -19.86 -18.44 -2.09
N LEU A 145 -20.67 -17.63 -2.79
CA LEU A 145 -22.01 -18.01 -3.25
C LEU A 145 -22.07 -19.37 -4.00
N PRO A 146 -21.18 -19.71 -4.95
CA PRO A 146 -21.22 -21.00 -5.65
C PRO A 146 -21.05 -22.21 -4.72
N PHE A 147 -20.23 -22.07 -3.68
CA PHE A 147 -19.96 -23.14 -2.71
C PHE A 147 -21.14 -23.38 -1.77
N ILE A 148 -21.92 -22.33 -1.46
CA ILE A 148 -23.15 -22.47 -0.66
C ILE A 148 -24.23 -23.16 -1.49
N ILE A 149 -24.40 -22.75 -2.76
CA ILE A 149 -25.42 -23.29 -3.65
C ILE A 149 -25.19 -24.79 -3.95
N GLN A 150 -23.93 -25.25 -4.01
CA GLN A 150 -23.62 -26.67 -4.20
C GLN A 150 -23.88 -27.57 -2.97
N LYS A 151 -24.06 -26.98 -1.78
CA LYS A 151 -24.30 -27.71 -0.52
C LYS A 151 -25.77 -27.69 -0.08
N ALA A 152 -26.65 -26.95 -0.77
CA ALA A 152 -28.09 -26.86 -0.52
C ALA A 152 -28.86 -27.77 -1.50
#